data_AF-X1ICM9-F1
#
_entry.id   AF-X1ICM9-F1
#
_cell.length_a   1.000
_cell.length_b   1.000
_cell.length_c   1.000
_cell.angle_alpha   90.00
_cell.angle_beta   90.00
_cell.angle_gamma   90.00
#
_symmetry.space_group_name_H-M   'P 1'
#
loop_
_entity.id
_entity.type
_entity.pdbx_description
1 polymer ?
#
loop_
_entity_poly.entity_id
_entity_poly.type
_entity_poly.pdbx_seq_one_letter_code
_entity_poly.pdbx_strand_id
1 'polypeptide(L)'
;RREQTGDFPARATILDASNTLLGHENDFERAGKIGERLYDKAGNYTGDWEFKFAKMLAKMPSKYKLVGLKNLRFFCNDIIPNDYAEALANRATILGEKALLGDADLPYRTVPIASVPLMPITYEGFGATNKGKEDYELTVGTLHTITAATEGTSGTFSIKGDFRTEFPVGLKIIVVGSTDNDGVYTVAGSSYDDPSTIITVGAEETVTSTTADGKLGGNVCADVILTPKNNFIIGMQKELTLESKRAPEDQAQYVFYNLKADIAVENPEAAVIL
;
A
#
# COMPACT_ATOMS: atom_id res chain seq x y z
N ARG A 1 -13.64 -24.00 28.77
CA ARG A 1 -12.35 -23.29 28.96
C ARG A 1 -12.69 -21.81 28.74
N ARG A 2 -12.65 -20.99 29.79
CA ARG A 2 -13.07 -19.57 29.72
C ARG A 2 -12.25 -18.87 28.63
N GLU A 3 -12.95 -18.24 27.69
CA GLU A 3 -12.36 -17.23 26.81
C GLU A 3 -11.90 -16.09 27.71
N GLN A 4 -10.58 -16.02 27.92
CA GLN A 4 -9.97 -14.77 28.34
C GLN A 4 -10.21 -13.79 27.21
N THR A 5 -10.98 -12.75 27.48
CA THR A 5 -10.86 -11.45 26.81
C THR A 5 -9.44 -10.95 27.04
N GLY A 6 -8.50 -11.50 26.27
CA GLY A 6 -7.15 -10.98 26.17
C GLY A 6 -7.23 -9.64 25.44
N ASP A 7 -6.38 -8.71 25.86
CA ASP A 7 -6.02 -7.53 25.07
C ASP A 7 -5.93 -7.91 23.59
N PHE A 8 -6.43 -7.03 22.72
CA PHE A 8 -6.42 -7.20 21.27
C PHE A 8 -5.12 -7.89 20.82
N PRO A 9 -5.19 -8.96 20.00
CA PRO A 9 -4.02 -9.73 19.62
C PRO A 9 -2.96 -8.77 19.10
N ALA A 10 -1.76 -8.95 19.62
CA ALA A 10 -0.62 -8.13 19.27
C ALA A 10 -0.54 -7.93 17.74
N ARG A 11 -0.52 -6.66 17.36
CA ARG A 11 -0.66 -6.19 15.98
C ARG A 11 0.55 -6.56 15.13
N ALA A 12 0.34 -6.64 13.81
CA ALA A 12 1.43 -6.73 12.84
C ALA A 12 2.41 -5.55 13.03
N THR A 13 3.69 -5.81 12.72
CA THR A 13 4.67 -4.72 12.70
C THR A 13 4.49 -3.95 11.41
N ILE A 14 4.06 -2.70 11.51
CA ILE A 14 3.96 -1.80 10.37
C ILE A 14 5.26 -0.99 10.31
N LEU A 15 5.93 -1.03 9.17
CA LEU A 15 7.08 -0.18 8.88
C LEU A 15 6.63 0.94 7.96
N ASP A 16 7.08 2.14 8.25
CA ASP A 16 6.79 3.31 7.44
C ASP A 16 8.08 3.82 6.81
N ALA A 17 8.12 3.92 5.49
CA ALA A 17 9.21 4.58 4.76
C ALA A 17 8.82 5.93 4.17
N SER A 18 7.64 6.45 4.49
CA SER A 18 7.30 7.83 4.15
C SER A 18 8.24 8.77 4.90
N ASN A 19 8.80 9.73 4.18
CA ASN A 19 9.89 10.55 4.67
C ASN A 19 9.44 11.72 5.57
N THR A 20 8.20 11.65 6.04
CA THR A 20 7.42 12.86 6.31
C THR A 20 6.52 12.71 7.56
N LEU A 21 6.37 11.51 8.14
CA LEU A 21 5.39 11.26 9.21
C LEU A 21 5.81 11.89 10.55
N LEU A 22 5.01 12.85 11.03
CA LEU A 22 5.23 13.53 12.31
C LEU A 22 4.85 12.59 13.47
N GLY A 23 5.82 12.14 14.26
CA GLY A 23 5.61 11.27 15.44
C GLY A 23 6.00 9.80 15.25
N HIS A 24 6.44 9.42 14.05
CA HIS A 24 7.20 8.19 13.81
C HIS A 24 8.62 8.60 13.43
N GLU A 25 9.63 8.12 14.16
CA GLU A 25 10.99 8.20 13.65
C GLU A 25 10.98 7.41 12.34
N ASN A 26 11.19 8.10 11.21
CA ASN A 26 11.23 7.48 9.90
C ASN A 26 12.09 6.22 10.02
N ASP A 27 11.44 5.06 9.88
CA ASP A 27 12.12 3.80 10.15
C ASP A 27 13.32 3.70 9.19
N PHE A 28 13.23 4.34 8.03
CA PHE A 28 14.24 4.42 6.98
C PHE A 28 15.05 5.72 7.09
N GLU A 29 16.34 5.61 7.41
CA GLU A 29 17.27 6.77 7.44
C GLU A 29 17.49 7.44 6.06
N ARG A 30 16.90 6.90 4.99
CA ARG A 30 17.08 7.37 3.61
C ARG A 30 15.75 7.82 3.01
N ALA A 31 15.77 9.01 2.40
CA ALA A 31 14.63 9.65 1.78
C ALA A 31 14.09 8.90 0.54
N GLY A 32 12.76 8.67 0.48
CA GLY A 32 12.07 8.23 -0.73
C GLY A 32 10.78 7.44 -0.48
N LYS A 33 9.74 7.60 -1.33
CA LYS A 33 8.51 6.79 -1.24
C LYS A 33 8.78 5.34 -1.66
N ILE A 34 7.96 4.40 -1.17
CA ILE A 34 8.25 2.96 -1.24
C ILE A 34 8.02 2.39 -2.65
N GLY A 35 7.18 3.02 -3.48
CA GLY A 35 7.03 2.70 -4.92
C GLY A 35 7.85 3.58 -5.87
N GLU A 36 8.61 4.56 -5.37
CA GLU A 36 9.40 5.41 -6.26
C GLU A 36 10.65 4.66 -6.71
N ARG A 37 10.76 4.49 -8.04
CA ARG A 37 12.06 4.35 -8.68
C ARG A 37 12.90 5.56 -8.29
N LEU A 38 13.71 5.40 -7.25
CA LEU A 38 14.62 6.46 -6.84
C LEU A 38 15.70 6.54 -7.91
N TYR A 39 15.73 7.66 -8.59
CA TYR A 39 16.81 8.01 -9.49
C TYR A 39 17.71 9.01 -8.77
N ASP A 40 19.03 8.82 -8.85
CA ASP A 40 19.95 9.86 -8.43
C ASP A 40 19.82 11.10 -9.35
N LYS A 41 20.52 12.18 -9.00
CA LYS A 41 20.54 13.40 -9.82
C LYS A 41 21.08 13.17 -11.25
N ALA A 42 21.73 12.05 -11.51
CA ALA A 42 22.23 11.66 -12.82
C ALA A 42 21.28 10.72 -13.57
N GLY A 43 20.08 10.44 -13.03
CA GLY A 43 19.09 9.56 -13.65
C GLY A 43 19.43 8.08 -13.51
N ASN A 44 20.40 7.70 -12.68
CA ASN A 44 20.70 6.30 -12.41
C ASN A 44 19.72 5.78 -11.37
N TYR A 45 19.19 4.58 -11.63
CA TYR A 45 18.35 3.89 -10.67
C TYR A 45 19.14 3.53 -9.41
N THR A 46 18.73 4.05 -8.27
CA THR A 46 19.29 3.74 -6.95
C THR A 46 18.37 2.84 -6.12
N GLY A 47 17.46 2.09 -6.76
CA GLY A 47 16.44 1.32 -6.06
C GLY A 47 17.02 0.35 -5.03
N ASP A 48 16.94 0.73 -3.75
CA ASP A 48 17.45 -0.03 -2.62
C ASP A 48 16.39 -1.02 -2.09
N TRP A 49 15.77 -1.82 -2.96
CA TRP A 49 14.80 -2.84 -2.52
C TRP A 49 15.41 -3.82 -1.51
N GLU A 50 16.70 -4.09 -1.66
CA GLU A 50 17.47 -4.86 -0.69
C GLU A 50 17.49 -4.25 0.71
N PHE A 51 17.50 -2.91 0.82
CA PHE A 51 17.43 -2.22 2.11
C PHE A 51 16.05 -2.37 2.74
N LYS A 52 14.99 -2.27 1.93
CA LYS A 52 13.60 -2.51 2.36
C LYS A 52 13.39 -3.93 2.87
N PHE A 53 13.76 -4.93 2.08
CA PHE A 53 13.69 -6.33 2.51
C PHE A 53 14.59 -6.62 3.71
N ALA A 54 15.80 -6.04 3.77
CA ALA A 54 16.68 -6.17 4.94
C ALA A 54 16.00 -5.66 6.20
N LYS A 55 15.34 -4.50 6.14
CA LYS A 55 14.75 -3.90 7.32
C LYS A 55 13.46 -4.59 7.77
N MET A 56 12.59 -5.00 6.84
CA MET A 56 11.46 -5.88 7.17
C MET A 56 11.96 -7.14 7.89
N LEU A 57 13.02 -7.74 7.36
CA LEU A 57 13.61 -8.92 7.98
C LEU A 57 14.26 -8.61 9.33
N ALA A 58 14.86 -7.42 9.53
CA ALA A 58 15.42 -7.02 10.82
C ALA A 58 14.33 -6.86 11.88
N LYS A 59 13.23 -6.19 11.52
CA LYS A 59 12.11 -5.83 12.40
C LYS A 59 11.20 -7.01 12.73
N MET A 60 11.16 -8.05 11.89
CA MET A 60 10.45 -9.28 12.23
C MET A 60 10.98 -9.88 13.56
N PRO A 61 10.09 -10.30 14.49
CA PRO A 61 10.53 -10.91 15.75
C PRO A 61 11.37 -12.17 15.53
N SER A 62 12.45 -12.31 16.30
CA SER A 62 13.41 -13.43 16.15
C SER A 62 12.76 -14.81 16.27
N LYS A 63 11.68 -14.95 17.05
CA LYS A 63 10.94 -16.21 17.22
C LYS A 63 10.43 -16.80 15.90
N TYR A 64 10.07 -15.96 14.93
CA TYR A 64 9.60 -16.41 13.61
C TYR A 64 10.73 -16.74 12.63
N LYS A 65 11.95 -16.26 12.90
CA LYS A 65 13.14 -16.56 12.08
C LYS A 65 13.78 -17.90 12.43
N LEU A 66 13.54 -18.42 13.65
CA LEU A 66 14.13 -19.66 14.15
C LEU A 66 13.76 -20.90 13.33
N VAL A 67 12.55 -20.91 12.76
CA VAL A 67 12.07 -22.01 11.89
C VAL A 67 12.79 -22.02 10.52
N GLY A 68 13.59 -20.98 10.25
CA GLY A 68 14.36 -20.83 9.04
C GLY A 68 13.75 -19.79 8.09
N LEU A 69 14.60 -18.98 7.48
CA LEU A 69 14.22 -17.91 6.56
C LEU A 69 13.48 -18.42 5.32
N LYS A 70 13.74 -19.67 4.90
CA LYS A 70 13.01 -20.35 3.81
C LYS A 70 11.52 -20.54 4.11
N ASN A 71 11.10 -20.44 5.36
CA ASN A 71 9.69 -20.53 5.75
C ASN A 71 8.95 -19.19 5.67
N LEU A 72 9.68 -18.08 5.55
CA LEU A 72 9.13 -16.75 5.32
C LEU A 72 8.90 -16.53 3.83
N ARG A 73 8.02 -15.60 3.48
CA ARG A 73 7.84 -15.11 2.11
C ARG A 73 7.58 -13.61 2.13
N PHE A 74 8.14 -12.92 1.14
CA PHE A 74 7.69 -11.58 0.78
C PHE A 74 6.55 -11.73 -0.23
N PHE A 75 5.38 -11.19 0.09
CA PHE A 75 4.29 -11.02 -0.86
C PHE A 75 4.28 -9.56 -1.30
N CYS A 76 4.40 -9.31 -2.60
CA CYS A 76 4.46 -7.96 -3.14
C CYS A 76 3.75 -7.88 -4.48
N ASN A 77 3.37 -6.67 -4.88
CA ASN A 77 2.90 -6.39 -6.23
C ASN A 77 3.95 -6.81 -7.28
N ASP A 78 3.52 -7.16 -8.50
CA ASP A 78 4.35 -7.60 -9.62
C ASP A 78 5.39 -6.59 -10.12
N ILE A 79 5.17 -5.29 -9.87
CA ILE A 79 6.14 -4.25 -10.15
C ILE A 79 7.42 -4.43 -9.32
N ILE A 80 7.29 -4.83 -8.04
CA ILE A 80 8.42 -4.91 -7.10
C ILE A 80 9.44 -6.00 -7.49
N PRO A 81 9.05 -7.25 -7.82
CA PRO A 81 9.97 -8.25 -8.34
C PRO A 81 10.66 -7.83 -9.64
N ASN A 82 9.97 -7.12 -10.54
CA ASN A 82 10.55 -6.65 -11.79
C ASN A 82 11.63 -5.60 -11.53
N ASP A 83 11.32 -4.61 -10.68
CA ASP A 83 12.26 -3.57 -10.26
C ASP A 83 13.45 -4.14 -9.48
N TYR A 84 13.22 -5.17 -8.66
CA TYR A 84 14.29 -5.91 -7.98
C TYR A 84 15.17 -6.69 -8.97
N ALA A 85 14.58 -7.33 -9.98
CA ALA A 85 15.31 -8.01 -11.03
C ALA A 85 16.16 -7.04 -11.87
N GLU A 86 15.62 -5.86 -12.22
CA GLU A 86 16.34 -4.80 -12.92
C GLU A 86 17.51 -4.26 -12.08
N ALA A 87 17.29 -4.07 -10.77
CA ALA A 87 18.35 -3.68 -9.83
C ALA A 87 19.49 -4.71 -9.77
N LEU A 88 19.16 -6.01 -9.81
CA LEU A 88 20.15 -7.09 -9.84
C LEU A 88 20.84 -7.21 -11.21
N ALA A 89 20.11 -7.03 -12.30
CA ALA A 89 20.64 -7.07 -13.66
C ALA A 89 21.70 -5.99 -13.90
N ASN A 90 21.52 -4.80 -13.31
CA ASN A 90 22.50 -3.72 -13.36
C ASN A 90 23.81 -4.05 -12.63
N ARG A 91 23.82 -5.07 -11.75
CA ARG A 91 25.04 -5.58 -11.12
C ARG A 91 25.62 -6.63 -12.03
N ALA A 92 26.74 -6.33 -12.70
CA ALA A 92 27.49 -7.22 -13.60
C ALA A 92 27.98 -8.51 -12.89
N THR A 93 27.06 -9.39 -12.56
CA THR A 93 27.22 -10.60 -11.75
C THR A 93 26.48 -11.74 -12.41
N ILE A 94 26.91 -12.98 -12.14
CA ILE A 94 26.27 -14.20 -12.66
C ILE A 94 24.78 -14.26 -12.27
N LEU A 95 24.42 -13.67 -11.13
CA LEU A 95 23.03 -13.59 -10.68
C LEU A 95 22.23 -12.58 -11.51
N GLY A 96 22.83 -11.44 -11.88
CA GLY A 96 22.20 -10.44 -12.76
C GLY A 96 21.91 -10.99 -14.15
N GLU A 97 22.82 -11.79 -14.71
CA GLU A 97 22.61 -12.46 -16.01
C GLU A 97 21.45 -13.48 -15.95
N LYS A 98 21.36 -14.25 -14.85
CA LYS A 98 20.23 -15.17 -14.62
C LYS A 98 18.91 -14.44 -14.39
N ALA A 99 18.93 -13.27 -13.76
CA ALA A 99 17.75 -12.44 -13.56
C ALA A 99 17.18 -11.95 -14.91
N LEU A 100 18.05 -11.52 -15.84
CA LEU A 100 17.68 -11.11 -17.20
C LEU A 100 17.05 -12.24 -18.03
N LEU A 101 17.53 -13.46 -17.85
CA LEU A 101 17.02 -14.63 -18.58
C LEU A 101 15.68 -15.15 -18.03
N GLY A 102 15.23 -14.69 -16.86
CA GLY A 102 13.99 -15.16 -16.21
C GLY A 102 14.06 -16.61 -15.72
N ASP A 103 15.23 -17.24 -15.76
CA ASP A 103 15.43 -18.67 -15.51
C ASP A 103 15.68 -19.01 -14.03
N ALA A 104 15.75 -18.00 -13.15
CA ALA A 104 16.06 -18.19 -11.75
C ALA A 104 14.99 -17.58 -10.83
N ASP A 105 14.58 -18.33 -9.81
CA ASP A 105 13.97 -17.75 -8.63
C ASP A 105 14.94 -16.72 -8.04
N LEU A 106 14.46 -15.50 -7.81
CA LEU A 106 15.24 -14.39 -7.25
C LEU A 106 14.86 -14.16 -5.78
N PRO A 107 15.25 -15.05 -4.84
CA PRO A 107 15.00 -14.81 -3.43
C PRO A 107 15.86 -13.65 -2.93
N TYR A 108 15.34 -12.88 -1.97
CA TYR A 108 16.18 -11.99 -1.18
C TYR A 108 16.87 -12.82 -0.08
N ARG A 109 18.17 -13.03 -0.23
CA ARG A 109 19.00 -13.95 0.59
C ARG A 109 18.50 -15.40 0.50
N THR A 110 17.55 -15.77 1.34
CA THR A 110 16.96 -17.13 1.42
C THR A 110 15.44 -17.08 1.56
N VAL A 111 14.86 -15.88 1.56
CA VAL A 111 13.42 -15.65 1.64
C VAL A 111 12.88 -15.52 0.22
N PRO A 112 11.98 -16.39 -0.23
CA PRO A 112 11.33 -16.26 -1.52
C PRO A 112 10.52 -14.96 -1.63
N ILE A 113 10.53 -14.37 -2.82
CA ILE A 113 9.67 -13.25 -3.20
C ILE A 113 8.54 -13.82 -4.06
N ALA A 114 7.30 -13.61 -3.63
CA ALA A 114 6.09 -14.05 -4.30
C ALA A 114 5.36 -12.84 -4.87
N SER A 115 5.27 -12.78 -6.21
CA SER A 115 4.46 -11.79 -6.90
C SER A 115 2.97 -12.09 -6.71
N VAL A 116 2.19 -11.07 -6.34
CA VAL A 116 0.74 -11.11 -6.25
C VAL A 116 0.20 -10.03 -7.21
N PRO A 117 -0.22 -10.40 -8.43
CA PRO A 117 -0.54 -9.43 -9.49
C PRO A 117 -1.65 -8.42 -9.17
N LEU A 118 -2.57 -8.78 -8.27
CA LEU A 118 -3.67 -7.91 -7.84
C LEU A 118 -3.43 -7.30 -6.45
N MET A 119 -2.21 -7.39 -5.93
CA MET A 119 -1.87 -6.67 -4.70
C MET A 119 -1.86 -5.17 -5.02
N PRO A 120 -2.62 -4.36 -4.27
CA PRO A 120 -2.73 -2.94 -4.56
C PRO A 120 -1.39 -2.26 -4.34
N ILE A 121 -1.03 -1.35 -5.25
CA ILE A 121 0.15 -0.47 -5.17
C ILE A 121 -0.12 0.79 -4.33
N THR A 122 -1.37 0.96 -3.93
CA THR A 122 -1.89 2.06 -3.11
C THR A 122 -2.84 1.44 -2.11
N TYR A 123 -2.62 1.66 -0.82
CA TYR A 123 -3.52 1.20 0.22
C TYR A 123 -4.84 1.98 0.11
N GLU A 124 -5.81 1.43 -0.62
CA GLU A 124 -7.21 1.81 -0.43
C GLU A 124 -7.63 1.21 0.90
N GLY A 125 -7.74 2.05 1.94
CA GLY A 125 -8.18 1.61 3.25
C GLY A 125 -9.54 0.91 3.14
N PHE A 126 -9.56 -0.41 3.30
CA PHE A 126 -10.81 -1.17 3.43
C PHE A 126 -11.41 -0.87 4.81
N GLY A 127 -12.31 0.10 4.85
CA GLY A 127 -13.16 0.40 6.01
C GLY A 127 -14.55 -0.21 5.84
N ALA A 128 -14.94 -1.05 6.79
CA ALA A 128 -16.28 -1.63 6.88
C ALA A 128 -17.37 -0.56 6.80
N THR A 129 -18.43 -0.89 6.06
CA THR A 129 -19.61 -0.05 5.87
C THR A 129 -20.38 0.10 7.19
N ASN A 130 -20.07 1.12 7.97
CA ASN A 130 -21.01 1.64 8.97
C ASN A 130 -21.79 2.78 8.31
N LYS A 131 -23.06 2.51 8.09
CA LYS A 131 -24.03 3.35 7.40
C LYS A 131 -24.14 4.73 8.06
N GLY A 132 -23.57 5.77 7.45
CA GLY A 132 -24.03 7.16 7.67
C GLY A 132 -23.02 8.24 8.06
N LYS A 133 -21.73 7.95 8.25
CA LYS A 133 -20.64 8.93 8.30
C LYS A 133 -19.37 8.22 7.84
N GLU A 134 -18.70 8.75 6.83
CA GLU A 134 -17.46 8.15 6.33
C GLU A 134 -16.34 8.47 7.31
N ASP A 135 -16.23 7.66 8.36
CA ASP A 135 -15.08 7.69 9.25
C ASP A 135 -13.90 7.05 8.49
N TYR A 136 -13.20 7.88 7.72
CA TYR A 136 -11.90 7.53 7.15
C TYR A 136 -10.88 7.43 8.29
N GLU A 137 -10.69 6.23 8.85
CA GLU A 137 -9.52 5.98 9.72
C GLU A 137 -8.25 6.04 8.87
N LEU A 138 -7.66 7.22 8.87
CA LEU A 138 -6.51 7.55 8.08
C LEU A 138 -5.26 6.87 8.63
N THR A 139 -4.92 5.73 8.03
CA THR A 139 -3.79 4.92 8.47
C THR A 139 -2.52 5.39 7.75
N VAL A 140 -1.75 6.23 8.46
CA VAL A 140 -0.26 6.33 8.44
C VAL A 140 0.39 6.82 7.14
N GLY A 141 0.02 8.03 6.69
CA GLY A 141 0.80 8.87 5.76
C GLY A 141 0.95 10.29 6.33
N THR A 142 1.85 11.11 5.78
CA THR A 142 2.03 12.49 6.30
C THR A 142 0.85 13.34 5.93
N LEU A 143 0.26 13.90 6.97
CA LEU A 143 -0.87 14.77 6.81
C LEU A 143 -0.45 16.20 6.95
N HIS A 144 -0.73 16.95 5.91
CA HIS A 144 -0.55 18.37 5.85
C HIS A 144 -1.86 19.02 6.27
N THR A 145 -1.80 19.86 7.29
CA THR A 145 -2.97 20.66 7.71
C THR A 145 -3.35 21.59 6.57
N ILE A 146 -4.62 21.56 6.18
CA ILE A 146 -5.17 22.46 5.16
C ILE A 146 -5.21 23.87 5.76
N THR A 147 -4.52 24.80 5.12
CA THR A 147 -4.45 26.21 5.54
C THR A 147 -5.43 27.11 4.78
N ALA A 148 -5.91 26.66 3.61
CA ALA A 148 -6.99 27.30 2.87
C ALA A 148 -7.62 26.29 1.90
N ALA A 149 -8.90 26.48 1.59
CA ALA A 149 -9.61 25.77 0.54
C ALA A 149 -10.31 26.77 -0.38
N THR A 150 -10.31 26.51 -1.68
CA THR A 150 -11.09 27.26 -2.67
C THR A 150 -12.14 26.34 -3.26
N GLU A 151 -13.41 26.71 -3.11
CA GLU A 151 -14.55 25.94 -3.58
C GLU A 151 -14.70 25.97 -5.12
N GLY A 152 -15.46 25.02 -5.64
CA GLY A 152 -15.80 24.90 -7.05
C GLY A 152 -15.18 23.68 -7.73
N THR A 153 -15.55 23.49 -8.99
CA THR A 153 -14.97 22.48 -9.87
C THR A 153 -13.50 22.81 -10.12
N SER A 154 -12.60 21.84 -9.97
CA SER A 154 -11.15 22.11 -9.90
C SER A 154 -10.76 23.08 -8.79
N GLY A 155 -11.46 23.01 -7.66
CA GLY A 155 -11.10 23.72 -6.45
C GLY A 155 -9.68 23.38 -5.97
N THR A 156 -9.23 24.07 -4.93
CA THR A 156 -7.85 23.93 -4.46
C THR A 156 -7.75 23.74 -2.96
N PHE A 157 -6.76 22.99 -2.50
CA PHE A 157 -6.32 22.96 -1.11
C PHE A 157 -4.93 23.59 -0.99
N SER A 158 -4.73 24.43 0.01
CA SER A 158 -3.42 25.01 0.33
C SER A 158 -2.85 24.36 1.58
N ILE A 159 -1.54 24.09 1.58
CA ILE A 159 -0.79 23.54 2.71
C ILE A 159 0.51 24.32 2.90
N LYS A 160 0.95 24.54 4.13
CA LYS A 160 2.14 25.35 4.42
C LYS A 160 3.45 24.61 4.13
N GLY A 161 4.29 25.14 3.25
CA GLY A 161 5.57 24.56 2.82
C GLY A 161 5.61 24.29 1.31
N ASP A 162 6.79 23.94 0.77
CA ASP A 162 6.95 23.51 -0.63
C ASP A 162 6.95 21.97 -0.72
N PHE A 163 5.82 21.42 -1.14
CA PHE A 163 5.55 19.98 -1.28
C PHE A 163 5.14 19.61 -2.69
N ARG A 164 5.46 20.44 -3.70
CA ARG A 164 5.08 20.17 -5.10
C ARG A 164 5.55 18.80 -5.60
N THR A 165 6.69 18.32 -5.10
CA THR A 165 7.23 16.99 -5.43
C THR A 165 6.42 15.84 -4.79
N GLU A 166 5.75 16.09 -3.67
CA GLU A 166 4.94 15.09 -2.98
C GLU A 166 3.59 14.88 -3.66
N PHE A 167 3.07 15.91 -4.34
CA PHE A 167 1.78 15.96 -5.03
C PHE A 167 1.95 16.14 -6.55
N PRO A 168 2.50 15.16 -7.29
CA PRO A 168 2.53 15.20 -8.75
C PRO A 168 1.11 15.06 -9.32
N VAL A 169 0.93 15.55 -10.55
CA VAL A 169 -0.32 15.39 -11.31
C VAL A 169 -0.68 13.90 -11.43
N GLY A 170 -1.96 13.58 -11.23
CA GLY A 170 -2.52 12.22 -11.28
C GLY A 170 -2.50 11.49 -9.93
N LEU A 171 -1.82 12.00 -8.91
CA LEU A 171 -1.83 11.40 -7.58
C LEU A 171 -3.23 11.46 -6.96
N LYS A 172 -3.67 10.37 -6.32
CA LYS A 172 -4.84 10.38 -5.44
C LYS A 172 -4.44 10.82 -4.03
N ILE A 173 -5.14 11.83 -3.51
CA ILE A 173 -5.01 12.34 -2.15
C ILE A 173 -6.30 12.09 -1.38
N ILE A 174 -6.19 11.95 -0.07
CA ILE A 174 -7.34 11.83 0.83
C ILE A 174 -7.40 13.10 1.68
N VAL A 175 -8.57 13.71 1.77
CA VAL A 175 -8.89 14.81 2.68
C VAL A 175 -9.76 14.26 3.80
N VAL A 176 -9.41 14.58 5.04
CA VAL A 176 -10.16 14.16 6.23
C VAL A 176 -10.25 15.25 7.29
N GLY A 177 -11.36 15.26 8.03
CA GLY A 177 -11.61 16.20 9.11
C GLY A 177 -11.82 17.64 8.63
N SER A 178 -12.13 17.84 7.35
CA SER A 178 -12.50 19.14 6.78
C SER A 178 -14.02 19.30 6.76
N THR A 179 -14.49 20.53 6.95
CA THR A 179 -15.91 20.87 6.86
C THR A 179 -16.36 20.69 5.41
N ASP A 180 -17.13 19.63 5.15
CA ASP A 180 -17.76 19.28 3.87
C ASP A 180 -16.78 18.99 2.71
N ASN A 181 -15.49 18.76 2.95
CA ASN A 181 -14.51 18.41 1.91
C ASN A 181 -13.85 17.03 2.14
N ASP A 182 -14.40 16.19 3.01
CA ASP A 182 -13.83 14.86 3.27
C ASP A 182 -14.06 13.92 2.08
N GLY A 183 -13.01 13.23 1.64
CA GLY A 183 -13.07 12.33 0.48
C GLY A 183 -11.72 12.16 -0.24
N VAL A 184 -11.78 11.48 -1.39
CA VAL A 184 -10.61 11.20 -2.24
C VAL A 184 -10.63 12.13 -3.46
N TYR A 185 -9.52 12.82 -3.71
CA TYR A 185 -9.33 13.73 -4.83
C TYR A 185 -8.13 13.32 -5.69
N THR A 186 -8.16 13.71 -6.96
CA THR A 186 -7.07 13.55 -7.93
C THR A 186 -6.35 14.88 -8.08
N VAL A 187 -5.04 14.90 -7.90
CA VAL A 187 -4.22 16.10 -8.13
C VAL A 187 -4.19 16.41 -9.63
N ALA A 188 -4.83 17.50 -10.05
CA ALA A 188 -4.71 18.05 -11.40
C ALA A 188 -3.45 18.92 -11.56
N GLY A 189 -2.96 19.51 -10.47
CA GLY A 189 -1.78 20.37 -10.47
C GLY A 189 -1.30 20.68 -9.06
N SER A 190 -0.01 20.97 -8.92
CA SER A 190 0.57 21.52 -7.71
C SER A 190 1.47 22.72 -8.04
N SER A 191 1.26 23.84 -7.37
CA SER A 191 2.06 25.05 -7.48
C SER A 191 2.53 25.51 -6.10
N TYR A 192 3.57 26.34 -6.05
CA TYR A 192 4.09 26.91 -4.81
C TYR A 192 3.95 28.41 -4.88
N ASP A 193 3.19 28.96 -3.95
CA ASP A 193 3.01 30.39 -3.73
C ASP A 193 3.37 30.68 -2.28
N ASP A 194 4.51 31.33 -2.06
CA ASP A 194 5.14 31.44 -0.73
C ASP A 194 4.14 31.98 0.32
N PRO A 195 3.89 31.28 1.44
CA PRO A 195 4.66 30.14 1.98
C PRO A 195 3.99 28.77 1.79
N SER A 196 3.12 28.59 0.80
CA SER A 196 2.21 27.42 0.68
C SER A 196 2.31 26.70 -0.66
N THR A 197 2.07 25.39 -0.64
CA THR A 197 1.76 24.59 -1.82
C THR A 197 0.26 24.61 -2.05
N ILE A 198 -0.14 24.93 -3.28
CA ILE A 198 -1.54 24.93 -3.73
C ILE A 198 -1.74 23.69 -4.59
N ILE A 199 -2.69 22.84 -4.18
CA ILE A 199 -3.04 21.59 -4.85
C ILE A 199 -4.39 21.81 -5.53
N THR A 200 -4.41 21.71 -6.86
CA THR A 200 -5.64 21.80 -7.67
C THR A 200 -6.20 20.39 -7.87
N VAL A 201 -7.50 20.19 -7.61
CA VAL A 201 -8.18 18.90 -7.81
C VAL A 201 -8.65 18.70 -9.26
N GLY A 202 -9.10 17.49 -9.60
CA GLY A 202 -9.52 17.10 -10.95
C GLY A 202 -10.57 18.02 -11.59
N ALA A 203 -10.64 18.01 -12.93
CA ALA A 203 -11.60 18.78 -13.71
C ALA A 203 -13.08 18.43 -13.44
N GLU A 204 -13.34 17.25 -12.87
CA GLU A 204 -14.69 16.76 -12.56
C GLU A 204 -14.94 16.70 -11.03
N GLU A 205 -13.93 17.02 -10.23
CA GLU A 205 -14.00 16.99 -8.77
C GLU A 205 -14.31 18.40 -8.24
N THR A 206 -15.14 18.46 -7.20
CA THR A 206 -15.61 19.73 -6.62
C THR A 206 -15.18 19.81 -5.17
N VAL A 207 -14.54 20.91 -4.80
CA VAL A 207 -14.33 21.30 -3.40
C VAL A 207 -15.56 22.09 -2.98
N THR A 208 -16.24 21.66 -1.92
CA THR A 208 -17.60 22.10 -1.56
C THR A 208 -17.63 23.18 -0.48
N SER A 209 -16.50 23.40 0.19
CA SER A 209 -16.38 24.37 1.29
C SER A 209 -15.03 25.07 1.27
N THR A 210 -15.01 26.36 1.60
CA THR A 210 -13.80 27.18 1.71
C THR A 210 -13.16 27.14 3.11
N THR A 211 -13.68 26.31 4.02
CA THR A 211 -13.21 26.26 5.41
C THR A 211 -11.78 25.70 5.46
N ALA A 212 -10.89 26.42 6.13
CA ALA A 212 -9.48 26.04 6.30
C ALA A 212 -9.30 25.09 7.49
N ASP A 213 -9.78 23.85 7.33
CA ASP A 213 -9.71 22.81 8.34
C ASP A 213 -9.43 21.43 7.72
N GLY A 214 -9.24 20.43 8.58
CA GLY A 214 -8.87 19.10 8.16
C GLY A 214 -7.42 18.99 7.73
N LYS A 215 -7.11 17.84 7.15
CA LYS A 215 -5.78 17.49 6.69
C LYS A 215 -5.87 16.72 5.38
N LEU A 216 -4.82 16.82 4.58
CA LEU A 216 -4.68 16.02 3.37
C LEU A 216 -3.34 15.29 3.33
N GLY A 217 -3.30 14.16 2.65
CA GLY A 217 -2.08 13.38 2.42
C GLY A 217 -2.18 12.51 1.18
N GLY A 218 -1.03 12.15 0.62
CA GLY A 218 -0.95 11.14 -0.46
C GLY A 218 -1.13 9.73 0.09
N ASN A 219 -1.67 8.83 -0.73
CA ASN A 219 -1.88 7.43 -0.36
C ASN A 219 -0.59 6.78 0.17
N VAL A 220 -0.78 6.00 1.24
CA VAL A 220 0.22 5.07 1.77
C VAL A 220 0.24 3.86 0.86
N CYS A 221 1.42 3.43 0.45
CA CYS A 221 1.59 2.23 -0.38
C CYS A 221 1.92 1.08 0.57
N ALA A 222 1.07 0.05 0.63
CA ALA A 222 1.45 -1.21 1.25
C ALA A 222 2.03 -2.10 0.14
N ASP A 223 3.34 -2.07 0.00
CA ASP A 223 4.03 -2.65 -1.16
C ASP A 223 4.44 -4.09 -0.91
N VAL A 224 4.70 -4.43 0.36
CA VAL A 224 5.26 -5.73 0.72
C VAL A 224 4.72 -6.24 2.06
N ILE A 225 4.27 -7.50 2.07
CA ILE A 225 3.94 -8.23 3.30
C ILE A 225 4.99 -9.34 3.49
N LEU A 226 5.75 -9.28 4.58
CA LEU A 226 6.64 -10.34 5.02
C LEU A 226 5.95 -11.18 6.08
N THR A 227 5.70 -12.46 5.79
CA THR A 227 5.07 -13.36 6.75
C THR A 227 5.45 -14.83 6.52
N PRO A 228 5.34 -15.72 7.52
CA PRO A 228 5.49 -17.16 7.30
C PRO A 228 4.50 -17.68 6.26
N LYS A 229 4.93 -18.64 5.44
CA LYS A 229 4.13 -19.21 4.34
C LYS A 229 2.77 -19.78 4.77
N ASN A 230 2.62 -20.16 6.03
CA ASN A 230 1.41 -20.77 6.59
C ASN A 230 0.58 -19.76 7.41
N ASN A 231 0.94 -18.48 7.44
CA ASN A 231 0.25 -17.50 8.28
C ASN A 231 -1.11 -17.07 7.70
N PHE A 232 -1.30 -17.23 6.39
CA PHE A 232 -2.59 -17.03 5.73
C PHE A 232 -3.34 -18.35 5.67
N ILE A 233 -4.56 -18.35 6.21
CA ILE A 233 -5.45 -19.50 6.24
C ILE A 233 -6.69 -19.17 5.41
N ILE A 234 -7.03 -20.07 4.49
CA ILE A 234 -8.29 -20.01 3.74
C ILE A 234 -9.17 -21.14 4.27
N GLY A 235 -10.22 -20.79 4.99
CA GLY A 235 -11.26 -21.72 5.40
C GLY A 235 -12.25 -21.93 4.26
N MET A 236 -12.40 -23.16 3.78
CA MET A 236 -13.39 -23.49 2.76
C MET A 236 -14.48 -24.39 3.35
N GLN A 237 -15.75 -24.06 3.10
CA GLN A 237 -16.83 -24.97 3.44
C GLN A 237 -16.75 -26.23 2.55
N LYS A 238 -16.98 -27.40 3.14
CA LYS A 238 -16.75 -28.72 2.51
C LYS A 238 -17.59 -28.95 1.24
N GLU A 239 -18.70 -28.25 1.09
CA GLU A 239 -19.64 -28.47 -0.02
C GLU A 239 -19.51 -27.34 -1.05
N LEU A 240 -19.00 -27.70 -2.23
CA LEU A 240 -19.10 -26.92 -3.45
C LEU A 240 -20.34 -27.43 -4.21
N THR A 241 -21.33 -26.57 -4.44
CA THR A 241 -22.52 -26.95 -5.21
C THR A 241 -22.41 -26.41 -6.64
N LEU A 242 -22.73 -27.29 -7.59
CA LEU A 242 -22.78 -26.98 -9.01
C LEU A 242 -24.21 -27.16 -9.50
N GLU A 243 -24.81 -26.08 -9.97
CA GLU A 243 -26.17 -26.07 -10.52
C GLU A 243 -26.13 -25.60 -11.96
N SER A 244 -26.94 -26.20 -12.82
CA SER A 244 -27.06 -25.73 -14.21
C SER A 244 -28.50 -25.37 -14.53
N LYS A 245 -28.69 -24.26 -15.25
CA LYS A 245 -29.99 -23.77 -15.70
C LYS A 245 -29.92 -23.51 -17.19
N ARG A 246 -30.77 -24.18 -17.96
CA ARG A 246 -30.98 -23.84 -19.37
C ARG A 246 -31.92 -22.65 -19.46
N ALA A 247 -31.51 -21.60 -20.18
CA ALA A 247 -32.33 -20.43 -20.47
C ALA A 247 -32.56 -20.39 -22.00
N PRO A 248 -33.68 -20.95 -22.48
CA PRO A 248 -34.00 -20.98 -23.90
C PRO A 248 -34.11 -19.57 -24.51
N GLU A 249 -34.56 -18.58 -23.75
CA GLU A 249 -34.64 -17.18 -24.17
C GLU A 249 -33.29 -16.61 -24.63
N ASP A 250 -32.21 -16.95 -23.94
CA ASP A 250 -30.85 -16.52 -24.26
C ASP A 250 -30.11 -17.52 -25.15
N GLN A 251 -30.76 -18.63 -25.51
CA GLN A 251 -30.16 -19.78 -26.19
C GLN A 251 -28.89 -20.30 -25.48
N ALA A 252 -28.82 -20.14 -24.16
CA ALA A 252 -27.62 -20.43 -23.36
C ALA A 252 -27.89 -21.44 -22.23
N GLN A 253 -26.81 -22.04 -21.73
CA GLN A 253 -26.80 -22.85 -20.51
C GLN A 253 -25.91 -22.16 -19.49
N TYR A 254 -26.51 -21.73 -18.38
CA TYR A 254 -25.80 -21.14 -17.26
C TYR A 254 -25.36 -22.23 -16.28
N VAL A 255 -24.14 -22.13 -15.78
CA VAL A 255 -23.59 -23.01 -14.74
C VAL A 255 -23.20 -22.13 -13.56
N PHE A 256 -23.80 -22.42 -12.40
CA PHE A 256 -23.58 -21.71 -11.15
C PHE A 256 -22.70 -22.56 -10.24
N TYR A 257 -21.63 -21.94 -9.74
CA TYR A 257 -20.75 -22.52 -8.73
C TYR A 257 -20.99 -21.75 -7.43
N ASN A 258 -21.41 -22.44 -6.36
CA ASN A 258 -21.49 -21.85 -5.03
C ASN A 258 -20.34 -22.38 -4.17
N LEU A 259 -19.47 -21.47 -3.74
CA LEU A 259 -18.37 -21.74 -2.83
C LEU A 259 -18.42 -20.70 -1.71
N LYS A 260 -18.39 -21.19 -0.46
CA LYS A 260 -18.20 -20.35 0.72
C LYS A 260 -16.78 -20.51 1.22
N ALA A 261 -16.03 -19.42 1.16
CA ALA A 261 -14.68 -19.34 1.67
C ALA A 261 -14.55 -18.13 2.60
N ASP A 262 -13.67 -18.26 3.59
CA ASP A 262 -13.27 -17.21 4.51
C ASP A 262 -11.74 -17.17 4.59
N ILE A 263 -11.17 -15.99 4.83
CA ILE A 263 -9.73 -15.78 4.86
C ILE A 263 -9.36 -15.16 6.20
N ALA A 264 -8.40 -15.77 6.88
CA ALA A 264 -7.91 -15.31 8.18
C ALA A 264 -6.38 -15.31 8.24
N VAL A 265 -5.83 -14.44 9.09
CA VAL A 265 -4.42 -14.43 9.47
C VAL A 265 -4.28 -15.16 10.81
N GLU A 266 -3.48 -16.22 10.86
CA GLU A 266 -3.33 -17.05 12.06
C GLU A 266 -2.63 -16.28 13.18
N ASN A 267 -1.53 -15.61 12.87
CA ASN A 267 -0.75 -14.83 13.82
C ASN A 267 -0.34 -13.46 13.24
N PRO A 268 -1.06 -12.38 13.61
CA PRO A 268 -0.73 -11.04 13.14
C PRO A 268 0.69 -10.56 13.51
N GLU A 269 1.23 -10.95 14.67
CA GLU A 269 2.61 -10.60 15.08
C GLU A 269 3.69 -11.18 14.14
N ALA A 270 3.34 -12.24 13.41
CA ALA A 270 4.21 -12.88 12.44
C ALA A 270 4.20 -12.18 11.07
N ALA A 271 3.48 -11.06 10.95
CA ALA A 271 3.47 -10.23 9.75
C ALA A 271 4.24 -8.93 9.99
N VAL A 272 5.09 -8.59 9.03
CA VAL A 272 5.65 -7.26 8.88
C VAL A 272 5.08 -6.70 7.58
N ILE A 273 4.40 -5.56 7.67
CA ILE A 273 3.81 -4.87 6.52
C ILE A 273 4.65 -3.62 6.30
N LEU A 274 5.05 -3.41 5.05
CA LEU A 274 5.75 -2.22 4.58
C LEU A 274 4.84 -1.51 3.57
#